data_AF-A0A6N6KC67-F1
#
_entry.id   AF-A0A6N6KC67-F1
#
_cell.length_a   1.000
_cell.length_b   1.000
_cell.length_c   1.000
_cell.angle_alpha   90.00
_cell.angle_beta   90.00
_cell.angle_gamma   90.00
#
_symmetry.space_group_name_H-M   'P 1'
#
loop_
_entity.id
_entity.type
_entity.pdbx_description
1 polymer ?
#
loop_
_entity_poly.entity_id
_entity_poly.type
_entity_poly.pdbx_seq_one_letter_code
_entity_poly.pdbx_strand_id
1 'polypeptide(L)'
;MNPMKNLIFTLFLLAFCTFKGIAQCADVIVSQDGNGDFTSIQEAIESVPANNDIQFIIYIKNGVYDEKLYFENNYITLIGEHRDSTIVTTAELRRVWRETHTSDWGAATVNIDNSTTDLTFANMTIRNNFADVYPDFPDNNDHTFAIRGGGHRIIILNCNVITTGGDTLSLWNTDGGMFYHNNCYFEGYVDYVAPRGYCYITDSDFYGYNDHASIWHDGTGGEDHKFVIRRSVFDGVPGFALGRHHKDAAFYLLDCFFTDNMQTSQGINWTGSEALSWGHRYYYYNCHRSLIDFPWMYDNLEEATGSPEADEIDAFWTFNGEWDPESQLDGLLPFAFLPYPRNGEGCSGITPTLSWTTGNCALSYDIYLGDSPETVEFIGNVESNAFSPENLEEATQYFWKIDAISSTDTVQGQVWSFNTGSNNGFPDQVFNPVPGDGENYITNITKLDWDYLSCSTDSFYIYFGSQPDQLALAAIQKYPAYFSFSAQDDSTYFWRVDSKNDLGITEGQVWSFTLNPTVNAIDETQDQDKNYFETVFPNPFTSKTHLSYSIPDKGIVEINLVDTNGQIVQNLLQKSQPAGKYNLTIIPENTLPKGVYFCQIYHKSQLADTIKVVIQ
;
A
#
# COMPACT_ATOMS: atom_id res chain seq x y z
N MET A 1 46.14 -19.66 70.31
CA MET A 1 46.24 -18.73 69.16
C MET A 1 46.09 -19.55 67.88
N ASN A 2 45.23 -19.03 67.00
CA ASN A 2 44.54 -19.73 65.92
C ASN A 2 45.40 -20.37 64.82
N PRO A 3 44.81 -21.28 64.02
CA PRO A 3 45.49 -22.28 63.20
C PRO A 3 45.51 -21.95 61.68
N MET A 4 46.33 -22.74 60.98
CA MET A 4 46.21 -23.25 59.60
C MET A 4 45.57 -22.38 58.51
N LYS A 5 46.40 -22.07 57.52
CA LYS A 5 46.04 -21.62 56.16
C LYS A 5 45.20 -22.69 55.45
N ASN A 6 43.96 -22.36 55.07
CA ASN A 6 43.22 -23.07 54.04
C ASN A 6 43.19 -22.21 52.77
N LEU A 7 43.66 -22.80 51.67
CA LEU A 7 43.64 -22.25 50.32
C LEU A 7 42.26 -22.58 49.72
N ILE A 8 41.41 -21.57 49.50
CA ILE A 8 40.13 -21.73 48.81
C ILE A 8 40.36 -21.44 47.32
N PHE A 9 40.29 -22.48 46.49
CA PHE A 9 40.15 -22.37 45.05
C PHE A 9 38.70 -21.96 44.75
N THR A 10 38.50 -20.75 44.23
CA THR A 10 37.17 -20.31 43.76
C THR A 10 37.01 -20.81 42.34
N LEU A 11 36.19 -21.85 42.14
CA LEU A 11 35.75 -22.29 40.83
C LEU A 11 34.73 -21.26 40.30
N PHE A 12 35.11 -20.48 39.29
CA PHE A 12 34.13 -19.73 38.49
C PHE A 12 33.39 -20.74 37.62
N LEU A 13 32.17 -21.15 38.02
CA LEU A 13 31.23 -21.71 37.06
C LEU A 13 30.80 -20.55 36.15
N LEU A 14 31.34 -20.49 34.93
CA LEU A 14 30.63 -19.83 33.85
C LEU A 14 29.38 -20.65 33.60
N ALA A 15 28.23 -20.12 34.02
CA ALA A 15 26.95 -20.55 33.48
C ALA A 15 26.98 -20.20 31.99
N PHE A 16 27.21 -21.22 31.15
CA PHE A 16 26.80 -21.14 29.75
C PHE A 16 25.26 -21.01 29.77
N CYS A 17 24.76 -19.79 29.65
CA CYS A 17 23.42 -19.58 29.12
C CYS A 17 23.45 -20.15 27.70
N THR A 18 23.05 -21.40 27.55
CA THR A 18 22.59 -21.87 26.25
C THR A 18 21.35 -21.05 25.94
N PHE A 19 21.47 -20.09 25.01
CA PHE A 19 20.31 -19.58 24.31
C PHE A 19 19.64 -20.82 23.70
N LYS A 20 18.57 -21.31 24.33
CA LYS A 20 17.66 -22.21 23.64
C LYS A 20 17.03 -21.33 22.58
N GLY A 21 17.39 -21.58 21.32
CA GLY A 21 16.74 -20.93 20.20
C GLY A 21 15.23 -21.18 20.26
N ILE A 22 14.49 -20.29 19.62
CA ILE A 22 13.04 -20.39 19.38
C ILE A 22 12.72 -21.86 19.05
N ALA A 23 11.84 -22.49 19.85
CA ALA A 23 11.30 -23.79 19.53
C ALA A 23 10.33 -23.62 18.36
N GLN A 24 10.84 -23.61 17.13
CA GLN A 24 10.03 -23.55 15.92
C GLN A 24 9.52 -24.96 15.58
N CYS A 25 8.23 -25.12 15.29
CA CYS A 25 7.73 -26.31 14.60
C CYS A 25 8.28 -26.31 13.17
N ALA A 26 9.41 -26.98 12.97
CA ALA A 26 10.07 -27.17 11.69
C ALA A 26 10.50 -28.63 11.56
N ASP A 27 10.52 -29.16 10.34
CA ASP A 27 11.03 -30.49 10.05
C ASP A 27 12.57 -30.50 10.05
N VAL A 28 13.17 -29.41 9.56
CA VAL A 28 14.62 -29.20 9.53
C VAL A 28 14.98 -27.72 9.76
N ILE A 29 16.17 -27.49 10.31
CA ILE A 29 16.71 -26.16 10.59
C ILE A 29 17.98 -25.93 9.75
N VAL A 30 18.07 -24.77 9.09
CA VAL A 30 19.26 -24.31 8.39
C VAL A 30 19.95 -23.23 9.23
N SER A 31 21.24 -23.38 9.50
CA SER A 31 22.05 -22.38 10.20
C SER A 31 23.51 -22.40 9.74
N GLN A 32 24.04 -21.26 9.29
CA GLN A 32 25.42 -21.16 8.78
C GLN A 32 26.48 -21.41 9.87
N ASP A 33 26.13 -21.26 11.15
CA ASP A 33 27.03 -21.51 12.28
C ASP A 33 27.17 -23.01 12.65
N GLY A 34 26.45 -23.88 11.95
CA GLY A 34 26.46 -25.33 12.18
C GLY A 34 25.60 -25.80 13.35
N ASN A 35 24.80 -24.93 13.97
CA ASN A 35 23.87 -25.30 15.04
C ASN A 35 22.49 -25.78 14.53
N GLY A 36 22.29 -25.86 13.21
CA GLY A 36 21.12 -26.46 12.57
C GLY A 36 21.41 -27.86 12.01
N ASP A 37 20.43 -28.45 11.32
CA ASP A 37 20.55 -29.71 10.59
C ASP A 37 21.37 -29.55 9.30
N PHE A 38 21.28 -28.38 8.66
CA PHE A 38 22.02 -28.03 7.44
C PHE A 38 22.68 -26.65 7.57
N THR A 39 23.73 -26.43 6.77
CA THR A 39 24.37 -25.10 6.62
C THR A 39 23.95 -24.37 5.34
N SER A 40 23.37 -25.09 4.38
CA SER A 40 22.85 -24.57 3.11
C SER A 40 21.33 -24.74 3.04
N ILE A 41 20.65 -23.78 2.43
CA ILE A 41 19.20 -23.86 2.18
C ILE A 41 18.92 -24.90 1.09
N GLN A 42 19.71 -24.91 0.02
CA GLN A 42 19.54 -25.87 -1.07
C GLN A 42 19.72 -27.32 -0.61
N GLU A 43 20.70 -27.61 0.27
CA GLU A 43 20.86 -28.95 0.85
C GLU A 43 19.62 -29.40 1.65
N ALA A 44 18.98 -28.47 2.37
CA ALA A 44 17.74 -28.75 3.10
C ALA A 44 16.57 -29.02 2.14
N ILE A 45 16.45 -28.27 1.04
CA ILE A 45 15.45 -28.52 -0.01
C ILE A 45 15.65 -29.90 -0.64
N GLU A 46 16.89 -30.30 -0.89
CA GLU A 46 17.23 -31.62 -1.45
C GLU A 46 16.98 -32.78 -0.47
N SER A 47 16.85 -32.47 0.83
CA SER A 47 16.53 -33.47 1.86
C SER A 47 15.05 -33.85 1.92
N VAL A 48 14.18 -33.08 1.24
CA VAL A 48 12.74 -33.33 1.19
C VAL A 48 12.47 -34.70 0.58
N PRO A 49 11.62 -35.55 1.19
CA PRO A 49 11.30 -36.87 0.65
C PRO A 49 10.77 -36.82 -0.78
N ALA A 50 11.18 -37.77 -1.62
CA ALA A 50 10.65 -37.88 -2.97
C ALA A 50 9.13 -38.12 -2.97
N ASN A 51 8.40 -37.46 -3.87
CA ASN A 51 6.93 -37.47 -3.95
C ASN A 51 6.24 -36.94 -2.68
N ASN A 52 6.83 -35.91 -2.06
CA ASN A 52 6.24 -35.24 -0.90
C ASN A 52 4.83 -34.73 -1.19
N ASP A 53 3.86 -35.15 -0.39
CA ASP A 53 2.45 -34.74 -0.43
C ASP A 53 1.98 -34.12 0.91
N ILE A 54 2.93 -33.85 1.81
CA ILE A 54 2.72 -33.29 3.15
C ILE A 54 3.59 -32.06 3.29
N GLN A 55 3.10 -31.03 4.00
CA GLN A 55 3.89 -29.82 4.21
C GLN A 55 5.22 -30.13 4.93
N PHE A 56 6.34 -29.77 4.29
CA PHE A 56 7.68 -29.87 4.85
C PHE A 56 8.21 -28.46 5.15
N ILE A 57 8.50 -28.18 6.41
CA ILE A 57 8.87 -26.86 6.91
C ILE A 57 10.38 -26.80 7.14
N ILE A 58 11.05 -25.93 6.39
CA ILE A 58 12.47 -25.61 6.52
C ILE A 58 12.58 -24.25 7.20
N TYR A 59 13.09 -24.24 8.43
CA TYR A 59 13.32 -23.00 9.16
C TYR A 59 14.76 -22.53 9.00
N ILE A 60 14.95 -21.26 8.65
CA ILE A 60 16.23 -20.71 8.23
C ILE A 60 16.65 -19.60 9.20
N LYS A 61 17.75 -19.82 9.92
CA LYS A 61 18.32 -18.84 10.85
C LYS A 61 18.77 -17.57 10.13
N ASN A 62 18.95 -16.50 10.90
CA ASN A 62 19.51 -15.25 10.38
C ASN A 62 20.88 -15.48 9.73
N GLY A 63 21.11 -14.84 8.58
CA GLY A 63 22.31 -15.01 7.77
C GLY A 63 22.10 -14.52 6.34
N VAL A 64 23.21 -14.36 5.62
CA VAL A 64 23.21 -14.09 4.18
C VAL A 64 23.66 -15.36 3.47
N TYR A 65 22.74 -15.97 2.74
CA TYR A 65 22.90 -17.22 2.01
C TYR A 65 23.10 -16.89 0.52
N ASP A 66 24.35 -16.93 0.05
CA ASP A 66 24.70 -16.73 -1.37
C ASP A 66 24.50 -18.05 -2.14
N GLU A 67 23.24 -18.35 -2.44
CA GLU A 67 22.79 -19.64 -2.97
C GLU A 67 21.71 -19.44 -4.06
N LYS A 68 21.76 -20.27 -5.12
CA LYS A 68 20.62 -20.47 -6.02
C LYS A 68 19.76 -21.60 -5.49
N LEU A 69 18.47 -21.34 -5.33
CA LEU A 69 17.50 -22.34 -4.89
C LEU A 69 16.78 -22.92 -6.10
N TYR A 70 16.63 -24.24 -6.11
CA TYR A 70 15.93 -24.98 -7.16
C TYR A 70 14.82 -25.82 -6.52
N PHE A 71 13.58 -25.56 -6.94
CA PHE A 71 12.41 -26.28 -6.47
C PHE A 71 11.87 -27.17 -7.59
N GLU A 72 11.96 -28.48 -7.37
CA GLU A 72 11.42 -29.55 -8.23
C GLU A 72 10.46 -30.48 -7.45
N ASN A 73 10.16 -30.14 -6.19
CA ASN A 73 9.32 -30.90 -5.26
C ASN A 73 8.21 -29.99 -4.69
N ASN A 74 7.13 -30.61 -4.23
CA ASN A 74 5.92 -29.93 -3.76
C ASN A 74 5.86 -29.80 -2.23
N TYR A 75 4.94 -28.97 -1.75
CA TYR A 75 4.60 -28.83 -0.33
C TYR A 75 5.81 -28.45 0.53
N ILE A 76 6.58 -27.45 0.11
CA ILE A 76 7.76 -26.96 0.83
C ILE A 76 7.49 -25.55 1.33
N THR A 77 7.76 -25.32 2.62
CA THR A 77 7.67 -23.99 3.23
C THR A 77 9.04 -23.59 3.76
N LEU A 78 9.58 -22.49 3.25
CA LEU A 78 10.75 -21.83 3.82
C LEU A 78 10.30 -20.73 4.77
N ILE A 79 10.80 -20.75 6.01
CA ILE A 79 10.50 -19.72 7.03
C ILE A 79 11.81 -19.13 7.54
N GLY A 80 12.05 -17.85 7.26
CA GLY A 80 13.17 -17.13 7.86
C GLY A 80 12.94 -16.81 9.33
N GLU A 81 14.02 -16.71 10.10
CA GLU A 81 13.99 -16.23 11.49
C GLU A 81 13.56 -14.77 11.55
N HIS A 82 13.97 -13.95 10.58
CA HIS A 82 13.58 -12.55 10.47
C HIS A 82 13.58 -12.08 9.02
N ARG A 83 12.52 -11.37 8.62
CA ARG A 83 12.35 -10.80 7.27
C ARG A 83 13.60 -10.12 6.71
N ASP A 84 14.20 -9.21 7.48
CA ASP A 84 15.34 -8.40 7.00
C ASP A 84 16.74 -9.03 7.25
N SER A 85 16.84 -10.10 8.03
CA SER A 85 18.13 -10.67 8.45
C SER A 85 18.35 -12.12 8.00
N THR A 86 17.32 -12.80 7.53
CA THR A 86 17.44 -14.04 6.76
C THR A 86 17.34 -13.70 5.27
N ILE A 87 18.48 -13.63 4.60
CA ILE A 87 18.57 -13.17 3.21
C ILE A 87 19.12 -14.30 2.35
N VAL A 88 18.37 -14.74 1.33
CA VAL A 88 18.93 -15.51 0.21
C VAL A 88 19.22 -14.57 -0.95
N THR A 89 20.43 -14.65 -1.50
CA THR A 89 20.88 -13.72 -2.54
C THR A 89 21.70 -14.42 -3.62
N THR A 90 21.67 -13.85 -4.83
CA THR A 90 22.63 -14.14 -5.90
C THR A 90 22.83 -12.90 -6.76
N ALA A 91 23.91 -12.87 -7.56
CA ALA A 91 24.12 -11.86 -8.60
C ALA A 91 23.99 -12.51 -9.98
N GLU A 92 22.81 -12.46 -10.60
CA GLU A 92 22.58 -13.05 -11.92
C GLU A 92 21.73 -12.15 -12.84
N LEU A 93 22.23 -11.86 -14.04
CA LEU A 93 21.46 -11.25 -15.12
C LEU A 93 21.00 -12.34 -16.07
N ARG A 94 19.71 -12.35 -16.43
CA ARG A 94 19.15 -13.32 -17.37
C ARG A 94 19.97 -13.41 -18.66
N ARG A 95 20.32 -12.29 -19.29
CA ARG A 95 21.04 -12.33 -20.56
C ARG A 95 22.43 -12.96 -20.43
N VAL A 96 23.10 -12.76 -19.30
CA VAL A 96 24.43 -13.35 -19.01
C VAL A 96 24.28 -14.86 -18.82
N TRP A 97 23.29 -15.29 -18.04
CA TRP A 97 22.93 -16.71 -17.92
C TRP A 97 22.70 -17.38 -19.29
N ARG A 98 21.99 -16.68 -20.17
CA ARG A 98 21.62 -17.15 -21.52
C ARG A 98 22.75 -17.18 -22.56
N GLU A 99 23.93 -16.64 -22.25
CA GLU A 99 25.12 -16.82 -23.10
C GLU A 99 25.61 -18.27 -23.09
N THR A 100 25.34 -19.00 -22.00
CA THR A 100 25.81 -20.39 -21.80
C THR A 100 24.69 -21.40 -21.62
N HIS A 101 23.44 -20.95 -21.43
CA HIS A 101 22.27 -21.79 -21.22
C HIS A 101 21.15 -21.54 -22.24
N THR A 102 20.42 -22.61 -22.57
CA THR A 102 19.30 -22.58 -23.55
C THR A 102 17.95 -22.29 -22.92
N SER A 103 17.85 -22.21 -21.59
CA SER A 103 16.63 -21.90 -20.84
C SER A 103 16.92 -20.87 -19.74
N ASP A 104 15.85 -20.31 -19.17
CA ASP A 104 15.93 -19.38 -18.03
C ASP A 104 15.94 -20.14 -16.68
N TRP A 105 15.95 -21.48 -16.70
CA TRP A 105 16.14 -22.30 -15.51
C TRP A 105 17.54 -22.04 -14.95
N GLY A 106 17.62 -21.50 -13.73
CA GLY A 106 18.86 -21.05 -13.10
C GLY A 106 19.16 -19.56 -13.28
N ALA A 107 18.34 -18.79 -14.00
CA ALA A 107 18.55 -17.35 -14.18
C ALA A 107 18.12 -16.50 -12.97
N ALA A 108 17.53 -17.11 -11.94
CA ALA A 108 17.03 -16.44 -10.74
C ALA A 108 17.78 -16.85 -9.46
N THR A 109 17.58 -16.10 -8.38
CA THR A 109 17.92 -16.53 -7.02
C THR A 109 17.09 -17.74 -6.61
N VAL A 110 15.77 -17.71 -6.86
CA VAL A 110 14.84 -18.83 -6.65
C VAL A 110 14.26 -19.28 -7.98
N ASN A 111 14.44 -20.55 -8.32
CA ASN A 111 14.01 -21.17 -9.56
C ASN A 111 12.98 -22.26 -9.27
N ILE A 112 11.75 -22.09 -9.77
CA ILE A 112 10.63 -23.00 -9.51
C ILE A 112 10.25 -23.74 -10.80
N ASP A 113 10.31 -25.07 -10.76
CA ASP A 113 9.94 -25.89 -11.91
C ASP A 113 8.44 -25.77 -12.20
N ASN A 114 8.05 -25.95 -13.45
CA ASN A 114 6.66 -25.79 -13.86
C ASN A 114 5.72 -26.87 -13.26
N SER A 115 6.26 -28.02 -12.85
CA SER A 115 5.48 -29.07 -12.19
C SER A 115 5.33 -28.90 -10.69
N THR A 116 6.01 -27.91 -10.10
CA THR A 116 6.02 -27.70 -8.65
C THR A 116 4.75 -26.99 -8.17
N THR A 117 4.17 -27.46 -7.07
CA THR A 117 3.00 -26.88 -6.41
C THR A 117 3.19 -26.73 -4.89
N ASP A 118 2.44 -25.80 -4.29
CA ASP A 118 2.36 -25.62 -2.83
C ASP A 118 3.71 -25.22 -2.22
N LEU A 119 4.27 -24.11 -2.72
CA LEU A 119 5.46 -23.50 -2.12
C LEU A 119 5.08 -22.28 -1.30
N THR A 120 5.68 -22.15 -0.13
CA THR A 120 5.55 -20.95 0.69
C THR A 120 6.92 -20.39 1.04
N PHE A 121 7.11 -19.09 0.83
CA PHE A 121 8.25 -18.33 1.34
C PHE A 121 7.74 -17.36 2.40
N ALA A 122 8.24 -17.48 3.63
CA ALA A 122 7.77 -16.69 4.76
C ALA A 122 8.89 -16.01 5.54
N ASN A 123 8.68 -14.76 5.96
CA ASN A 123 9.54 -14.04 6.91
C ASN A 123 11.02 -13.98 6.51
N MET A 124 11.32 -13.73 5.23
CA MET A 124 12.69 -13.67 4.72
C MET A 124 12.85 -12.65 3.58
N THR A 125 14.09 -12.40 3.18
CA THR A 125 14.43 -11.59 2.01
C THR A 125 14.96 -12.49 0.90
N ILE A 126 14.42 -12.34 -0.31
CA ILE A 126 14.89 -12.99 -1.53
C ILE A 126 15.38 -11.89 -2.48
N ARG A 127 16.68 -11.87 -2.78
CA ARG A 127 17.31 -10.77 -3.49
C ARG A 127 18.14 -11.24 -4.68
N ASN A 128 18.03 -10.54 -5.81
CA ASN A 128 19.07 -10.59 -6.84
C ASN A 128 19.86 -9.28 -6.83
N ASN A 129 21.11 -9.34 -6.38
CA ASN A 129 21.96 -8.18 -6.12
C ASN A 129 22.94 -7.87 -7.28
N PHE A 130 22.60 -8.24 -8.52
CA PHE A 130 23.50 -8.12 -9.66
C PHE A 130 24.10 -6.72 -9.84
N ALA A 131 23.29 -5.65 -9.79
CA ALA A 131 23.81 -4.29 -9.98
C ALA A 131 24.68 -3.81 -8.81
N ASP A 132 24.49 -4.34 -7.60
CA ASP A 132 25.35 -4.02 -6.45
C ASP A 132 26.75 -4.62 -6.64
N VAL A 133 26.81 -5.84 -7.17
CA VAL A 133 28.07 -6.56 -7.42
C VAL A 133 28.75 -6.04 -8.70
N TYR A 134 27.96 -5.64 -9.71
CA TYR A 134 28.44 -5.20 -11.01
C TYR A 134 27.83 -3.84 -11.42
N PRO A 135 28.18 -2.74 -10.71
CA PRO A 135 27.57 -1.42 -10.93
C PRO A 135 27.91 -0.80 -12.29
N ASP A 136 29.05 -1.16 -12.86
CA ASP A 136 29.53 -0.64 -14.15
C ASP A 136 29.12 -1.52 -15.35
N PHE A 137 28.38 -2.62 -15.11
CA PHE A 137 27.92 -3.48 -16.20
C PHE A 137 26.87 -2.72 -17.03
N PRO A 138 27.01 -2.64 -18.37
CA PRO A 138 26.04 -1.93 -19.21
C PRO A 138 24.63 -2.49 -18.99
N ASP A 139 23.58 -1.67 -18.96
CA ASP A 139 22.19 -2.12 -18.80
C ASP A 139 22.01 -3.17 -17.67
N ASN A 140 22.60 -2.91 -16.49
CA ASN A 140 22.55 -3.79 -15.32
C ASN A 140 21.19 -3.81 -14.60
N ASN A 141 20.22 -3.06 -15.12
CA ASN A 141 18.83 -3.00 -14.71
C ASN A 141 17.88 -3.75 -15.68
N ASP A 142 18.44 -4.55 -16.60
CA ASP A 142 17.70 -5.52 -17.42
C ASP A 142 17.13 -6.67 -16.55
N HIS A 143 16.67 -7.78 -17.14
CA HIS A 143 15.96 -8.84 -16.42
C HIS A 143 16.86 -9.50 -15.36
N THR A 144 16.58 -9.19 -14.09
CA THR A 144 17.21 -9.74 -12.89
C THR A 144 16.12 -10.37 -12.06
N PHE A 145 16.00 -11.69 -12.08
CA PHE A 145 14.96 -12.38 -11.34
C PHE A 145 15.39 -12.65 -9.90
N ALA A 146 14.61 -12.21 -8.91
CA ALA A 146 14.71 -12.74 -7.55
C ALA A 146 14.00 -14.11 -7.50
N ILE A 147 12.78 -14.18 -8.03
CA ILE A 147 12.00 -15.41 -8.13
C ILE A 147 11.52 -15.58 -9.56
N ARG A 148 11.82 -16.74 -10.17
CA ARG A 148 11.29 -17.12 -11.48
C ARG A 148 10.72 -18.53 -11.43
N GLY A 149 9.52 -18.71 -11.98
CA GLY A 149 8.83 -20.00 -11.88
C GLY A 149 7.67 -20.18 -12.83
N GLY A 150 7.21 -21.42 -12.99
CA GLY A 150 5.91 -21.73 -13.60
C GLY A 150 5.05 -22.62 -12.72
N GLY A 151 5.32 -22.66 -11.41
CA GLY A 151 4.60 -23.51 -10.47
C GLY A 151 3.13 -23.07 -10.25
N HIS A 152 2.48 -23.73 -9.30
CA HIS A 152 1.07 -23.53 -8.96
C HIS A 152 0.89 -23.42 -7.44
N ARG A 153 -0.08 -22.64 -6.94
CA ARG A 153 -0.28 -22.39 -5.49
C ARG A 153 1.00 -21.94 -4.78
N ILE A 154 1.53 -20.79 -5.19
CA ILE A 154 2.75 -20.21 -4.61
C ILE A 154 2.37 -19.08 -3.65
N ILE A 155 2.82 -19.17 -2.41
CA ILE A 155 2.61 -18.18 -1.36
C ILE A 155 3.91 -17.43 -1.07
N ILE A 156 3.82 -16.10 -0.96
CA ILE A 156 4.91 -15.26 -0.43
C ILE A 156 4.32 -14.41 0.70
N LEU A 157 4.82 -14.60 1.92
CA LEU A 157 4.21 -14.06 3.13
C LEU A 157 5.24 -13.32 3.99
N ASN A 158 5.02 -12.03 4.25
CA ASN A 158 5.95 -11.21 5.04
C ASN A 158 7.40 -11.28 4.52
N CYS A 159 7.59 -11.14 3.20
CA CYS A 159 8.91 -11.23 2.57
C CYS A 159 9.30 -9.93 1.86
N ASN A 160 10.60 -9.70 1.76
CA ASN A 160 11.15 -8.74 0.82
C ASN A 160 11.57 -9.49 -0.45
N VAL A 161 11.10 -9.05 -1.63
CA VAL A 161 11.52 -9.60 -2.94
C VAL A 161 12.11 -8.46 -3.75
N ILE A 162 13.45 -8.42 -3.82
CA ILE A 162 14.19 -7.21 -4.18
C ILE A 162 15.13 -7.48 -5.34
N THR A 163 15.05 -6.64 -6.38
CA THR A 163 16.15 -6.46 -7.35
C THR A 163 16.24 -4.99 -7.74
N THR A 164 17.31 -4.61 -8.43
CA THR A 164 17.47 -3.27 -9.04
C THR A 164 17.24 -3.30 -10.56
N GLY A 165 16.87 -4.46 -11.11
CA GLY A 165 16.58 -4.66 -12.53
C GLY A 165 15.15 -5.11 -12.76
N GLY A 166 14.84 -5.43 -14.01
CA GLY A 166 13.48 -5.79 -14.42
C GLY A 166 13.09 -7.18 -13.94
N ASP A 167 11.79 -7.45 -13.94
CA ASP A 167 11.20 -8.77 -13.73
C ASP A 167 11.45 -9.44 -12.35
N THR A 168 11.66 -8.66 -11.27
CA THR A 168 11.94 -9.15 -9.89
C THR A 168 11.18 -10.42 -9.49
N LEU A 169 9.86 -10.42 -9.61
CA LEU A 169 8.96 -11.56 -9.35
C LEU A 169 8.27 -12.00 -10.64
N SER A 170 8.70 -13.14 -11.17
CA SER A 170 8.27 -13.67 -12.47
C SER A 170 7.68 -15.07 -12.38
N LEU A 171 6.44 -15.15 -11.89
CA LEU A 171 5.65 -16.39 -11.80
C LEU A 171 4.81 -16.57 -13.07
N TRP A 172 5.33 -17.36 -14.01
CA TRP A 172 4.83 -17.49 -15.37
C TRP A 172 4.16 -18.84 -15.62
N ASN A 173 2.89 -18.94 -15.22
CA ASN A 173 2.07 -20.11 -15.49
C ASN A 173 0.71 -19.71 -16.10
N THR A 174 0.67 -19.64 -17.43
CA THR A 174 -0.55 -19.32 -18.17
C THR A 174 -1.61 -20.43 -18.12
N ASP A 175 -1.29 -21.62 -17.59
CA ASP A 175 -2.21 -22.75 -17.46
C ASP A 175 -2.88 -22.75 -16.07
N GLY A 176 -3.37 -21.58 -15.65
CA GLY A 176 -4.09 -21.42 -14.38
C GLY A 176 -3.20 -21.44 -13.13
N GLY A 177 -1.95 -20.94 -13.20
CA GLY A 177 -1.15 -20.72 -12.00
C GLY A 177 -1.87 -19.83 -10.99
N MET A 178 -1.83 -20.17 -9.70
CA MET A 178 -2.45 -19.37 -8.63
C MET A 178 -1.38 -18.89 -7.65
N PHE A 179 -1.29 -17.58 -7.43
CA PHE A 179 -0.25 -16.97 -6.61
C PHE A 179 -0.83 -16.02 -5.58
N TYR A 180 -0.49 -16.20 -4.30
CA TYR A 180 -0.99 -15.38 -3.20
C TYR A 180 0.16 -14.71 -2.46
N HIS A 181 0.12 -13.39 -2.31
CA HIS A 181 1.16 -12.63 -1.61
C HIS A 181 0.57 -11.68 -0.57
N ASN A 182 1.12 -11.69 0.64
CA ASN A 182 0.64 -10.85 1.74
C ASN A 182 1.79 -10.23 2.54
N ASN A 183 1.64 -8.96 2.92
CA ASN A 183 2.60 -8.25 3.76
C ASN A 183 4.02 -8.23 3.16
N CYS A 184 4.12 -8.14 1.84
CA CYS A 184 5.38 -8.20 1.13
C CYS A 184 5.91 -6.80 0.78
N TYR A 185 7.21 -6.70 0.52
CA TYR A 185 7.81 -5.55 -0.13
C TYR A 185 8.45 -5.98 -1.44
N PHE A 186 8.00 -5.39 -2.53
CA PHE A 186 8.48 -5.65 -3.88
C PHE A 186 9.26 -4.46 -4.41
N GLU A 187 10.49 -4.70 -4.85
CA GLU A 187 11.36 -3.65 -5.37
C GLU A 187 11.97 -4.08 -6.70
N GLY A 188 11.96 -3.17 -7.69
CA GLY A 188 12.54 -3.46 -9.00
C GLY A 188 12.55 -2.31 -10.00
N TYR A 189 13.04 -2.63 -11.20
CA TYR A 189 13.02 -1.75 -12.37
C TYR A 189 11.76 -2.05 -13.19
N VAL A 190 11.82 -2.40 -14.48
CA VAL A 190 10.62 -2.58 -15.32
C VAL A 190 9.91 -3.91 -15.05
N ASP A 191 8.57 -3.91 -15.03
CA ASP A 191 7.71 -5.10 -14.93
C ASP A 191 8.07 -6.00 -13.72
N TYR A 192 8.44 -5.41 -12.59
CA TYR A 192 9.06 -6.15 -11.50
C TYR A 192 8.11 -7.07 -10.73
N VAL A 193 6.80 -6.90 -10.85
CA VAL A 193 5.82 -7.93 -10.47
C VAL A 193 5.03 -8.35 -11.70
N ALA A 194 5.33 -9.53 -12.23
CA ALA A 194 4.85 -9.99 -13.53
C ALA A 194 4.24 -11.41 -13.49
N PRO A 195 3.10 -11.63 -12.79
CA PRO A 195 2.41 -12.91 -12.77
C PRO A 195 1.72 -13.23 -14.10
N ARG A 196 1.63 -14.52 -14.43
CA ARG A 196 0.77 -15.07 -15.50
C ARG A 196 -0.14 -16.14 -14.92
N GLY A 197 -1.44 -16.07 -15.21
CA GLY A 197 -2.46 -16.88 -14.53
C GLY A 197 -3.27 -16.01 -13.55
N TYR A 198 -3.48 -16.48 -12.33
CA TYR A 198 -4.14 -15.74 -11.26
C TYR A 198 -3.12 -15.22 -10.24
N CYS A 199 -3.34 -14.02 -9.73
CA CYS A 199 -2.56 -13.49 -8.62
C CYS A 199 -3.40 -12.60 -7.72
N TYR A 200 -3.30 -12.82 -6.41
CA TYR A 200 -3.86 -11.94 -5.38
C TYR A 200 -2.74 -11.44 -4.48
N ILE A 201 -2.52 -10.14 -4.46
CA ILE A 201 -1.55 -9.47 -3.58
C ILE A 201 -2.31 -8.56 -2.63
N THR A 202 -1.99 -8.60 -1.35
CA THR A 202 -2.64 -7.71 -0.39
C THR A 202 -1.70 -7.20 0.69
N ASP A 203 -2.03 -6.04 1.25
CA ASP A 203 -1.34 -5.46 2.41
C ASP A 203 0.18 -5.32 2.14
N SER A 204 0.57 -4.95 0.92
CA SER A 204 1.97 -5.00 0.47
C SER A 204 2.48 -3.65 -0.06
N ASP A 205 3.79 -3.49 -0.07
CA ASP A 205 4.49 -2.29 -0.51
C ASP A 205 5.24 -2.54 -1.82
N PHE A 206 5.27 -1.53 -2.67
CA PHE A 206 5.83 -1.56 -4.01
C PHE A 206 6.76 -0.36 -4.19
N TYR A 207 8.00 -0.60 -4.63
CA TYR A 207 8.97 0.46 -4.95
C TYR A 207 9.59 0.29 -6.33
N GLY A 208 9.28 1.23 -7.24
CA GLY A 208 9.76 1.22 -8.62
C GLY A 208 10.94 2.16 -8.90
N TYR A 209 11.95 1.68 -9.63
CA TYR A 209 13.10 2.48 -10.09
C TYR A 209 12.97 3.03 -11.53
N ASN A 210 11.80 2.90 -12.15
CA ASN A 210 11.61 3.18 -13.58
C ASN A 210 10.30 3.93 -13.84
N ASP A 211 10.22 4.59 -15.00
CA ASP A 211 9.07 5.35 -15.49
C ASP A 211 8.24 4.61 -16.58
N HIS A 212 8.45 3.30 -16.75
CA HIS A 212 7.78 2.48 -17.78
C HIS A 212 6.65 1.61 -17.23
N ALA A 213 6.90 0.76 -16.24
CA ALA A 213 5.89 -0.06 -15.56
C ALA A 213 6.44 -0.70 -14.26
N SER A 214 5.60 -0.76 -13.23
CA SER A 214 5.87 -1.52 -12.00
C SER A 214 5.29 -2.93 -12.08
N ILE A 215 4.01 -3.04 -12.47
CA ILE A 215 3.29 -4.30 -12.58
C ILE A 215 3.00 -4.69 -14.02
N TRP A 216 3.03 -5.99 -14.30
CA TRP A 216 2.71 -6.56 -15.61
C TRP A 216 1.85 -7.82 -15.48
N HIS A 217 1.05 -8.13 -16.50
CA HIS A 217 0.20 -9.33 -16.45
C HIS A 217 -0.01 -10.00 -17.81
N ASP A 218 -0.11 -11.32 -17.77
CA ASP A 218 -0.59 -12.18 -18.86
C ASP A 218 -1.72 -13.10 -18.37
N GLY A 219 -2.94 -12.73 -18.74
CA GLY A 219 -4.16 -13.49 -18.51
C GLY A 219 -4.62 -14.28 -19.75
N THR A 220 -3.79 -14.45 -20.79
CA THR A 220 -4.24 -15.11 -22.05
C THR A 220 -4.72 -16.55 -21.90
N GLY A 221 -4.35 -17.21 -20.81
CA GLY A 221 -4.80 -18.58 -20.51
C GLY A 221 -6.30 -18.72 -20.25
N GLY A 222 -6.99 -17.65 -19.87
CA GLY A 222 -8.43 -17.68 -19.59
C GLY A 222 -8.99 -16.30 -19.27
N GLU A 223 -10.24 -16.04 -19.66
CA GLU A 223 -10.89 -14.75 -19.40
C GLU A 223 -10.84 -14.39 -17.91
N ASP A 224 -11.04 -15.36 -17.04
CA ASP A 224 -11.08 -15.15 -15.59
C ASP A 224 -9.69 -15.10 -14.92
N HIS A 225 -8.58 -15.19 -15.66
CA HIS A 225 -7.24 -15.02 -15.10
C HIS A 225 -7.05 -13.56 -14.66
N LYS A 226 -7.12 -13.35 -13.34
CA LYS A 226 -7.16 -12.04 -12.69
C LYS A 226 -5.87 -11.75 -11.95
N PHE A 227 -5.38 -10.52 -12.08
CA PHE A 227 -4.37 -9.96 -11.19
C PHE A 227 -5.02 -8.91 -10.29
N VAL A 228 -5.19 -9.26 -9.02
CA VAL A 228 -5.82 -8.44 -7.99
C VAL A 228 -4.76 -7.96 -7.00
N ILE A 229 -4.75 -6.66 -6.74
CA ILE A 229 -3.90 -6.03 -5.72
C ILE A 229 -4.81 -5.24 -4.80
N ARG A 230 -4.74 -5.49 -3.49
CA ARG A 230 -5.62 -4.86 -2.50
C ARG A 230 -4.85 -4.26 -1.32
N ARG A 231 -5.33 -3.16 -0.73
CA ARG A 231 -4.74 -2.53 0.48
C ARG A 231 -3.22 -2.34 0.40
N SER A 232 -2.71 -1.93 -0.76
CA SER A 232 -1.28 -1.92 -1.04
C SER A 232 -0.78 -0.52 -1.40
N VAL A 233 0.49 -0.25 -1.13
CA VAL A 233 1.10 1.07 -1.33
C VAL A 233 2.11 1.00 -2.48
N PHE A 234 2.00 1.96 -3.40
CA PHE A 234 2.93 2.14 -4.51
C PHE A 234 3.73 3.45 -4.35
N ASP A 235 5.05 3.30 -4.33
CA ASP A 235 6.01 4.39 -4.40
C ASP A 235 7.10 4.07 -5.43
N GLY A 236 7.98 5.03 -5.66
CA GLY A 236 9.12 4.84 -6.52
C GLY A 236 9.87 6.14 -6.76
N VAL A 237 10.79 6.09 -7.71
CA VAL A 237 11.47 7.29 -8.20
C VAL A 237 10.48 8.29 -8.79
N PRO A 238 10.80 9.60 -8.82
CA PRO A 238 9.93 10.58 -9.47
C PRO A 238 9.62 10.20 -10.93
N GLY A 239 8.33 10.12 -11.26
CA GLY A 239 7.84 9.66 -12.55
C GLY A 239 7.62 8.15 -12.65
N PHE A 240 7.59 7.39 -11.54
CA PHE A 240 7.38 5.95 -11.64
C PHE A 240 6.02 5.59 -12.25
N ALA A 241 5.97 4.48 -12.99
CA ALA A 241 4.79 4.00 -13.69
C ALA A 241 4.03 2.91 -12.94
N LEU A 242 2.71 2.88 -13.02
CA LEU A 242 1.92 1.80 -12.43
C LEU A 242 2.16 0.48 -13.14
N GLY A 243 1.70 0.33 -14.39
CA GLY A 243 1.80 -0.96 -15.04
C GLY A 243 1.48 -0.96 -16.52
N ARG A 244 1.69 -2.12 -17.13
CA ARG A 244 1.39 -2.32 -18.54
C ARG A 244 1.07 -3.78 -18.83
N HIS A 245 0.59 -4.05 -20.04
CA HIS A 245 0.47 -5.40 -20.56
C HIS A 245 0.61 -5.45 -22.08
N HIS A 246 1.02 -6.61 -22.60
CA HIS A 246 1.19 -6.90 -24.03
C HIS A 246 0.29 -8.03 -24.52
N LYS A 247 -0.49 -8.61 -23.61
CA LYS A 247 -1.36 -9.76 -23.79
C LYS A 247 -2.71 -9.50 -23.14
N ASP A 248 -3.73 -10.31 -23.42
CA ASP A 248 -4.99 -10.25 -22.67
C ASP A 248 -4.71 -10.31 -21.17
N ALA A 249 -5.35 -9.42 -20.39
CA ALA A 249 -5.09 -9.26 -18.97
C ALA A 249 -6.34 -8.68 -18.27
N ALA A 250 -6.52 -8.98 -16.98
CA ALA A 250 -7.45 -8.28 -16.10
C ALA A 250 -6.71 -7.81 -14.85
N PHE A 251 -6.77 -6.51 -14.59
CA PHE A 251 -6.20 -5.90 -13.39
C PHE A 251 -7.33 -5.40 -12.49
N TYR A 252 -7.22 -5.67 -11.20
CA TYR A 252 -8.09 -5.13 -10.17
C TYR A 252 -7.21 -4.50 -9.09
N LEU A 253 -7.33 -3.20 -8.85
CA LEU A 253 -6.63 -2.49 -7.79
C LEU A 253 -7.68 -1.93 -6.83
N LEU A 254 -7.65 -2.39 -5.58
CA LEU A 254 -8.64 -2.05 -4.57
C LEU A 254 -7.95 -1.47 -3.33
N ASP A 255 -8.49 -0.41 -2.74
CA ASP A 255 -7.96 0.18 -1.50
C ASP A 255 -6.46 0.50 -1.59
N CYS A 256 -5.96 0.82 -2.80
CA CYS A 256 -4.53 1.04 -3.04
C CYS A 256 -4.17 2.51 -2.86
N PHE A 257 -2.97 2.77 -2.36
CA PHE A 257 -2.44 4.12 -2.19
C PHE A 257 -1.22 4.35 -3.09
N PHE A 258 -1.13 5.50 -3.74
CA PHE A 258 0.01 5.86 -4.60
C PHE A 258 0.64 7.19 -4.17
N THR A 259 1.97 7.24 -4.12
CA THR A 259 2.68 8.48 -3.76
C THR A 259 2.68 9.51 -4.89
N ASP A 260 3.10 10.73 -4.57
CA ASP A 260 3.23 11.82 -5.55
C ASP A 260 4.38 11.64 -6.53
N ASN A 261 5.25 10.65 -6.30
CA ASN A 261 6.27 10.26 -7.26
C ASN A 261 5.66 9.59 -8.50
N MET A 262 4.40 9.18 -8.46
CA MET A 262 3.72 8.54 -9.58
C MET A 262 3.62 9.47 -10.79
N GLN A 263 3.94 8.97 -11.98
CA GLN A 263 3.74 9.73 -13.21
C GLN A 263 2.26 10.07 -13.47
N THR A 264 2.03 11.15 -14.24
CA THR A 264 0.70 11.69 -14.52
C THR A 264 -0.03 11.06 -15.70
N SER A 265 0.57 10.07 -16.36
CA SER A 265 -0.03 9.40 -17.53
C SER A 265 -1.06 8.33 -17.10
N GLN A 266 -1.70 7.66 -18.07
CA GLN A 266 -2.67 6.59 -17.78
C GLN A 266 -2.04 5.50 -16.90
N GLY A 267 -2.81 4.96 -15.94
CA GLY A 267 -2.36 3.96 -14.97
C GLY A 267 -1.81 2.68 -15.62
N ILE A 268 -2.68 1.75 -15.99
CA ILE A 268 -2.31 0.54 -16.73
C ILE A 268 -2.34 0.81 -18.24
N ASN A 269 -1.21 0.60 -18.90
CA ASN A 269 -1.06 0.87 -20.34
C ASN A 269 -1.07 -0.42 -21.18
N TRP A 270 -1.76 -0.36 -22.32
CA TRP A 270 -1.62 -1.35 -23.38
C TRP A 270 -0.45 -1.00 -24.30
N THR A 271 0.53 -1.89 -24.41
CA THR A 271 1.73 -1.68 -25.22
C THR A 271 1.97 -2.81 -26.23
N GLY A 272 1.00 -3.72 -26.41
CA GLY A 272 1.08 -4.82 -27.36
C GLY A 272 0.62 -4.46 -28.78
N SER A 273 0.89 -5.37 -29.73
CA SER A 273 0.50 -5.23 -31.13
C SER A 273 -0.68 -6.12 -31.56
N GLU A 274 -1.06 -7.08 -30.71
CA GLU A 274 -2.12 -8.05 -31.00
C GLU A 274 -3.49 -7.50 -30.61
N ALA A 275 -4.57 -7.98 -31.25
CA ALA A 275 -5.92 -7.62 -30.82
C ALA A 275 -6.25 -8.35 -29.51
N LEU A 276 -6.79 -7.62 -28.54
CA LEU A 276 -7.26 -8.17 -27.27
C LEU A 276 -8.55 -8.96 -27.48
N SER A 277 -8.60 -10.19 -26.97
CA SER A 277 -9.76 -11.07 -27.06
C SER A 277 -10.90 -10.59 -26.17
N TRP A 278 -10.57 -10.02 -25.00
CA TRP A 278 -11.53 -9.57 -23.99
C TRP A 278 -11.48 -8.07 -23.72
N GLY A 279 -10.82 -7.30 -24.61
CA GLY A 279 -10.69 -5.86 -24.48
C GLY A 279 -9.80 -5.42 -23.30
N HIS A 280 -9.85 -4.13 -22.99
CA HIS A 280 -9.15 -3.55 -21.84
C HIS A 280 -9.96 -3.81 -20.57
N ARG A 281 -9.31 -4.33 -19.52
CA ARG A 281 -9.95 -4.73 -18.27
C ARG A 281 -9.10 -4.28 -17.10
N TYR A 282 -9.30 -3.02 -16.70
CA TYR A 282 -8.62 -2.41 -15.57
C TYR A 282 -9.70 -1.86 -14.65
N TYR A 283 -9.73 -2.39 -13.44
CA TYR A 283 -10.74 -2.04 -12.48
C TYR A 283 -10.11 -1.47 -11.23
N TYR A 284 -10.67 -0.38 -10.74
CA TYR A 284 -10.24 0.36 -9.58
C TYR A 284 -11.38 0.45 -8.58
N TYR A 285 -11.04 0.46 -7.30
CA TYR A 285 -11.97 0.76 -6.22
C TYR A 285 -11.22 1.41 -5.06
N ASN A 286 -11.72 2.54 -4.56
CA ASN A 286 -11.20 3.21 -3.37
C ASN A 286 -9.66 3.43 -3.44
N CYS A 287 -9.19 3.81 -4.62
CA CYS A 287 -7.77 4.02 -4.90
C CYS A 287 -7.42 5.49 -4.75
N HIS A 288 -6.43 5.79 -3.92
CA HIS A 288 -6.10 7.17 -3.55
C HIS A 288 -4.63 7.52 -3.72
N ARG A 289 -4.37 8.82 -3.81
CA ARG A 289 -3.02 9.39 -3.89
C ARG A 289 -2.71 10.33 -2.72
N SER A 290 -1.43 10.62 -2.55
CA SER A 290 -0.96 11.66 -1.61
C SER A 290 -1.49 13.06 -1.98
N LEU A 291 -1.66 13.32 -3.28
CA LEU A 291 -2.35 14.48 -3.86
C LEU A 291 -3.70 14.08 -4.46
N ILE A 292 -4.26 14.94 -5.30
CA ILE A 292 -5.51 14.69 -6.01
C ILE A 292 -5.38 13.43 -6.90
N ASP A 293 -6.38 12.57 -6.79
CA ASP A 293 -6.48 11.35 -7.59
C ASP A 293 -6.52 11.65 -9.09
N PHE A 294 -5.94 10.76 -9.89
CA PHE A 294 -6.01 10.92 -11.33
C PHE A 294 -7.41 10.56 -11.85
N PRO A 295 -7.88 11.19 -12.94
CA PRO A 295 -9.21 10.90 -13.48
C PRO A 295 -9.46 9.45 -13.87
N TRP A 296 -8.42 8.65 -14.07
CA TRP A 296 -8.53 7.22 -14.43
C TRP A 296 -8.62 6.28 -13.22
N MET A 297 -8.42 6.78 -11.98
CA MET A 297 -8.50 6.01 -10.74
C MET A 297 -9.93 5.87 -10.20
N TYR A 298 -10.93 6.31 -10.96
CA TYR A 298 -12.33 6.26 -10.54
C TYR A 298 -12.78 4.81 -10.35
N ASP A 299 -13.58 4.60 -9.31
CA ASP A 299 -14.25 3.33 -9.07
C ASP A 299 -15.09 2.92 -10.28
N ASN A 300 -14.86 1.71 -10.78
CA ASN A 300 -15.49 1.20 -12.00
C ASN A 300 -15.74 -0.33 -11.95
N LEU A 301 -15.86 -0.92 -10.77
CA LEU A 301 -16.12 -2.36 -10.61
C LEU A 301 -17.42 -2.80 -11.30
N GLU A 302 -18.39 -1.90 -11.48
CA GLU A 302 -19.62 -2.15 -12.21
C GLU A 302 -19.39 -2.49 -13.69
N GLU A 303 -18.27 -2.03 -14.27
CA GLU A 303 -17.85 -2.33 -15.64
C GLU A 303 -17.26 -3.75 -15.78
N ALA A 304 -16.84 -4.36 -14.67
CA ALA A 304 -16.28 -5.70 -14.68
C ALA A 304 -17.34 -6.77 -14.94
N THR A 305 -16.92 -7.88 -15.56
CA THR A 305 -17.81 -9.04 -15.78
C THR A 305 -18.40 -9.51 -14.45
N GLY A 306 -19.73 -9.49 -14.36
CA GLY A 306 -20.46 -9.88 -13.14
C GLY A 306 -20.67 -8.75 -12.14
N SER A 307 -20.05 -7.58 -12.34
CA SER A 307 -20.14 -6.40 -11.46
C SER A 307 -19.94 -6.75 -9.98
N PRO A 308 -18.78 -7.37 -9.62
CA PRO A 308 -18.52 -7.81 -8.26
C PRO A 308 -18.51 -6.63 -7.29
N GLU A 309 -19.01 -6.86 -6.08
CA GLU A 309 -18.87 -5.89 -4.99
C GLU A 309 -17.43 -5.94 -4.44
N ALA A 310 -16.89 -4.82 -3.97
CA ALA A 310 -15.51 -4.76 -3.48
C ALA A 310 -15.25 -5.75 -2.31
N ASP A 311 -16.24 -5.96 -1.45
CA ASP A 311 -16.14 -6.88 -0.31
C ASP A 311 -16.17 -8.36 -0.72
N GLU A 312 -16.62 -8.67 -1.94
CA GLU A 312 -16.56 -10.03 -2.50
C GLU A 312 -15.17 -10.35 -3.08
N ILE A 313 -14.36 -9.34 -3.38
CA ILE A 313 -13.05 -9.51 -4.03
C ILE A 313 -11.99 -9.83 -2.96
N ASP A 314 -11.86 -11.11 -2.68
CA ASP A 314 -10.79 -11.72 -1.89
C ASP A 314 -9.95 -12.71 -2.73
N ALA A 315 -9.04 -13.44 -2.07
CA ALA A 315 -8.23 -14.45 -2.73
C ALA A 315 -9.09 -15.57 -3.33
N PHE A 316 -10.11 -16.05 -2.62
CA PHE A 316 -10.98 -17.13 -3.08
C PHE A 316 -11.76 -16.75 -4.34
N TRP A 317 -12.35 -15.56 -4.37
CA TRP A 317 -12.99 -14.99 -5.56
C TRP A 317 -11.98 -14.80 -6.70
N THR A 318 -10.78 -14.31 -6.38
CA THR A 318 -9.72 -14.11 -7.38
C THR A 318 -9.41 -15.42 -8.10
N PHE A 319 -9.29 -16.50 -7.34
CA PHE A 319 -9.02 -17.85 -7.82
C PHE A 319 -10.27 -18.62 -8.28
N ASN A 320 -11.39 -17.93 -8.57
CA ASN A 320 -12.62 -18.53 -9.09
C ASN A 320 -13.18 -19.64 -8.19
N GLY A 321 -12.99 -19.52 -6.87
CA GLY A 321 -13.41 -20.50 -5.88
C GLY A 321 -12.58 -21.78 -5.84
N GLU A 322 -11.42 -21.83 -6.50
CA GLU A 322 -10.58 -23.04 -6.56
C GLU A 322 -9.60 -23.15 -5.39
N TRP A 323 -9.19 -22.04 -4.79
CA TRP A 323 -8.22 -22.02 -3.71
C TRP A 323 -8.48 -20.87 -2.73
N ASP A 324 -8.48 -21.18 -1.44
CA ASP A 324 -8.49 -20.21 -0.35
C ASP A 324 -7.17 -20.33 0.41
N PRO A 325 -6.13 -19.56 0.05
CA PRO A 325 -4.83 -19.63 0.70
C PRO A 325 -4.90 -19.20 2.17
N GLU A 326 -5.74 -18.24 2.53
CA GLU A 326 -5.73 -17.64 3.86
C GLU A 326 -6.23 -18.62 4.93
N SER A 327 -7.13 -19.54 4.54
CA SER A 327 -7.55 -20.65 5.39
C SER A 327 -6.43 -21.67 5.72
N GLN A 328 -5.27 -21.57 5.06
CA GLN A 328 -4.17 -22.54 5.14
C GLN A 328 -2.89 -21.99 5.79
N LEU A 329 -2.88 -20.73 6.24
CA LEU A 329 -1.67 -20.06 6.73
C LEU A 329 -1.37 -20.25 8.21
N ASP A 330 -2.20 -21.00 8.94
CA ASP A 330 -2.10 -21.12 10.40
C ASP A 330 -0.71 -21.58 10.88
N GLY A 331 -0.16 -20.83 11.85
CA GLY A 331 1.06 -21.21 12.55
C GLY A 331 2.36 -21.08 11.75
N LEU A 332 2.38 -20.32 10.65
CA LEU A 332 3.59 -20.15 9.84
C LEU A 332 4.55 -19.07 10.39
N LEU A 333 4.05 -17.86 10.65
CA LEU A 333 4.87 -16.75 11.17
C LEU A 333 5.05 -16.84 12.69
N PRO A 334 6.16 -16.33 13.25
CA PRO A 334 6.38 -16.36 14.71
C PRO A 334 5.44 -15.42 15.50
N PHE A 335 4.76 -14.50 14.82
CA PHE A 335 3.83 -13.53 15.41
C PHE A 335 2.43 -13.69 14.81
N ALA A 336 1.42 -13.13 15.47
CA ALA A 336 0.07 -13.03 14.91
C ALA A 336 0.03 -12.12 13.68
N PHE A 337 -0.73 -12.50 12.66
CA PHE A 337 -0.79 -11.82 11.37
C PHE A 337 -2.17 -11.97 10.72
N LEU A 338 -2.39 -11.30 9.57
CA LEU A 338 -3.70 -11.26 8.88
C LEU A 338 -4.85 -10.92 9.84
N PRO A 339 -4.88 -9.69 10.38
CA PRO A 339 -5.93 -9.28 11.30
C PRO A 339 -7.29 -9.24 10.60
N TYR A 340 -8.33 -9.51 11.36
CA TYR A 340 -9.69 -9.10 11.07
C TYR A 340 -10.24 -8.27 12.24
N PRO A 341 -10.86 -7.09 12.00
CA PRO A 341 -10.88 -6.37 10.73
C PRO A 341 -9.47 -6.13 10.18
N ARG A 342 -9.35 -5.99 8.85
CA ARG A 342 -8.07 -5.67 8.22
C ARG A 342 -7.55 -4.35 8.77
N ASN A 343 -6.25 -4.16 8.66
CA ASN A 343 -5.63 -2.94 9.15
C ASN A 343 -6.25 -1.70 8.48
N GLY A 344 -6.84 -0.82 9.29
CA GLY A 344 -7.53 0.40 8.86
C GLY A 344 -9.00 0.20 8.46
N GLU A 345 -9.55 -1.02 8.56
CA GLU A 345 -10.91 -1.32 8.12
C GLU A 345 -11.98 -0.79 9.11
N GLY A 346 -13.14 -0.39 8.57
CA GLY A 346 -14.30 -0.03 9.37
C GLY A 346 -15.09 -1.25 9.87
N CYS A 347 -15.79 -1.09 10.99
CA CYS A 347 -16.69 -2.08 11.57
C CYS A 347 -18.15 -1.60 11.55
N SER A 348 -19.10 -2.51 11.39
CA SER A 348 -20.55 -2.21 11.35
C SER A 348 -21.19 -1.79 12.70
N GLY A 349 -20.36 -1.40 13.68
CA GLY A 349 -20.76 -0.95 15.02
C GLY A 349 -19.58 -0.83 15.99
N ILE A 350 -19.86 -0.81 17.29
CA ILE A 350 -18.82 -0.67 18.35
C ILE A 350 -18.35 -1.99 18.96
N THR A 351 -18.94 -3.12 18.58
CA THR A 351 -18.61 -4.44 19.15
C THR A 351 -17.99 -5.36 18.09
N PRO A 352 -16.86 -4.98 17.49
CA PRO A 352 -16.21 -5.85 16.52
C PRO A 352 -15.72 -7.12 17.19
N THR A 353 -15.64 -8.20 16.41
CA THR A 353 -14.84 -9.37 16.80
C THR A 353 -13.50 -9.23 16.12
N LEU A 354 -12.46 -8.99 16.92
CA LEU A 354 -11.09 -9.00 16.46
C LEU A 354 -10.64 -10.45 16.32
N SER A 355 -10.01 -10.83 15.21
CA SER A 355 -9.39 -12.14 15.04
C SER A 355 -8.09 -12.03 14.24
N TRP A 356 -7.27 -13.08 14.30
CA TRP A 356 -5.97 -13.10 13.66
C TRP A 356 -5.59 -14.54 13.28
N THR A 357 -4.70 -14.68 12.29
CA THR A 357 -4.02 -15.94 12.02
C THR A 357 -2.99 -16.21 13.11
N THR A 358 -2.95 -17.47 13.55
CA THR A 358 -2.16 -17.90 14.70
C THR A 358 -0.66 -17.83 14.45
N GLY A 359 0.10 -17.40 15.47
CA GLY A 359 1.56 -17.46 15.44
C GLY A 359 2.06 -18.88 15.68
N ASN A 360 3.23 -19.23 15.13
CA ASN A 360 3.80 -20.57 15.30
C ASN A 360 4.02 -20.89 16.78
N CYS A 361 3.59 -22.08 17.21
CA CYS A 361 3.72 -22.59 18.57
C CYS A 361 3.07 -21.69 19.65
N ALA A 362 2.18 -20.77 19.26
CA ALA A 362 1.45 -19.94 20.21
C ALA A 362 0.45 -20.78 21.00
N LEU A 363 0.46 -20.59 22.32
CA LEU A 363 -0.45 -21.21 23.28
C LEU A 363 -1.53 -20.25 23.77
N SER A 364 -1.22 -18.95 23.78
CA SER A 364 -2.14 -17.87 24.14
C SER A 364 -1.68 -16.56 23.52
N TYR A 365 -2.48 -15.51 23.68
CA TYR A 365 -2.28 -14.20 23.06
C TYR A 365 -2.54 -13.09 24.07
N ASP A 366 -1.54 -12.23 24.28
CA ASP A 366 -1.72 -10.97 25.02
C ASP A 366 -2.27 -9.91 24.06
N ILE A 367 -3.40 -9.32 24.43
CA ILE A 367 -4.13 -8.36 23.61
C ILE A 367 -3.90 -6.96 24.16
N TYR A 368 -3.59 -6.03 23.25
CA TYR A 368 -3.43 -4.62 23.54
C TYR A 368 -4.38 -3.79 22.70
N LEU A 369 -4.94 -2.73 23.28
CA LEU A 369 -5.88 -1.82 22.61
C LEU A 369 -5.68 -0.38 23.12
N GLY A 370 -5.83 0.61 22.25
CA GLY A 370 -5.77 2.04 22.58
C GLY A 370 -6.34 2.91 21.47
N ASP A 371 -6.39 4.22 21.70
CA ASP A 371 -6.83 5.25 20.74
C ASP A 371 -5.67 5.91 19.97
N SER A 372 -4.44 5.43 20.20
CA SER A 372 -3.22 5.87 19.52
C SER A 372 -2.28 4.69 19.31
N PRO A 373 -1.57 4.63 18.16
CA PRO A 373 -0.64 3.55 17.86
C PRO A 373 0.55 3.49 18.82
N GLU A 374 0.88 4.61 19.49
CA GLU A 374 2.00 4.70 20.44
C GLU A 374 1.61 4.24 21.86
N THR A 375 0.32 4.17 22.17
CA THR A 375 -0.19 3.99 23.54
C THR A 375 -1.25 2.89 23.63
N VAL A 376 -1.02 1.75 22.96
CA VAL A 376 -1.86 0.56 23.16
C VAL A 376 -1.60 -0.07 24.53
N GLU A 377 -2.66 -0.32 25.30
CA GLU A 377 -2.59 -0.85 26.67
C GLU A 377 -2.98 -2.32 26.71
N PHE A 378 -2.35 -3.10 27.59
CA PHE A 378 -2.71 -4.50 27.79
C PHE A 378 -4.12 -4.62 28.38
N ILE A 379 -5.01 -5.33 27.69
CA ILE A 379 -6.42 -5.50 28.11
C ILE A 379 -6.78 -6.93 28.51
N GLY A 380 -5.95 -7.92 28.16
CA GLY A 380 -6.19 -9.30 28.56
C GLY A 380 -5.35 -10.34 27.81
N ASN A 381 -5.54 -11.59 28.20
CA ASN A 381 -4.93 -12.76 27.54
C ASN A 381 -6.02 -13.77 27.18
N VAL A 382 -5.92 -14.37 25.98
CA VAL A 382 -6.85 -15.39 25.49
C VAL A 382 -6.11 -16.60 24.90
N GLU A 383 -6.68 -17.78 25.01
CA GLU A 383 -6.18 -19.00 24.36
C GLU A 383 -6.70 -19.16 22.91
N SER A 384 -7.77 -18.43 22.55
CA SER A 384 -8.34 -18.40 21.20
C SER A 384 -7.67 -17.34 20.32
N ASN A 385 -7.83 -17.45 19.00
CA ASN A 385 -7.36 -16.48 18.01
C ASN A 385 -8.40 -15.37 17.70
N ALA A 386 -9.28 -15.09 18.65
CA ALA A 386 -10.32 -14.09 18.52
C ALA A 386 -10.66 -13.47 19.89
N PHE A 387 -11.07 -12.20 19.86
CA PHE A 387 -11.43 -11.40 21.02
C PHE A 387 -12.41 -10.29 20.65
N SER A 388 -13.42 -10.03 21.49
CA SER A 388 -14.37 -8.94 21.29
C SER A 388 -14.17 -7.89 22.39
N PRO A 389 -13.59 -6.71 22.08
CA PRO A 389 -13.47 -5.63 23.05
C PRO A 389 -14.83 -5.07 23.46
N GLU A 390 -14.92 -4.61 24.71
CA GLU A 390 -16.11 -3.98 25.27
C GLU A 390 -15.90 -2.47 25.43
N ASN A 391 -16.99 -1.70 25.47
CA ASN A 391 -16.99 -0.25 25.77
C ASN A 391 -16.20 0.61 24.76
N LEU A 392 -16.28 0.28 23.47
CA LEU A 392 -15.76 1.17 22.43
C LEU A 392 -16.72 2.34 22.17
N GLU A 393 -16.16 3.48 21.82
CA GLU A 393 -16.91 4.66 21.38
C GLU A 393 -17.27 4.55 19.90
N GLU A 394 -18.34 5.22 19.48
CA GLU A 394 -18.78 5.28 18.08
C GLU A 394 -17.83 6.14 17.23
N ALA A 395 -17.76 5.86 15.92
CA ALA A 395 -16.99 6.66 14.95
C ALA A 395 -15.55 6.95 15.40
N THR A 396 -14.91 5.99 16.07
CA THR A 396 -13.61 6.14 16.71
C THR A 396 -12.62 5.16 16.12
N GLN A 397 -11.43 5.65 15.79
CA GLN A 397 -10.32 4.80 15.38
C GLN A 397 -9.63 4.22 16.62
N TYR A 398 -9.47 2.90 16.63
CA TYR A 398 -8.73 2.18 17.65
C TYR A 398 -7.51 1.49 17.04
N PHE A 399 -6.49 1.33 17.86
CA PHE A 399 -5.24 0.64 17.55
C PHE A 399 -5.10 -0.57 18.45
N TRP A 400 -4.67 -1.69 17.90
CA TRP A 400 -4.56 -2.94 18.64
C TRP A 400 -3.34 -3.75 18.21
N LYS A 401 -2.87 -4.60 19.11
CA LYS A 401 -1.69 -5.44 18.90
C LYS A 401 -1.90 -6.77 19.60
N ILE A 402 -1.39 -7.83 18.98
CA ILE A 402 -1.45 -9.19 19.52
C ILE A 402 -0.04 -9.75 19.71
N ASP A 403 0.36 -9.98 20.95
CA ASP A 403 1.61 -10.67 21.24
C ASP A 403 1.35 -12.17 21.42
N ALA A 404 2.03 -12.99 20.62
CA ALA A 404 1.91 -14.45 20.67
C ALA A 404 2.76 -15.03 21.80
N ILE A 405 2.16 -15.84 22.66
CA ILE A 405 2.80 -16.44 23.84
C ILE A 405 3.00 -17.93 23.61
N SER A 406 4.25 -18.39 23.59
CA SER A 406 4.61 -19.81 23.53
C SER A 406 5.02 -20.32 24.92
N SER A 407 5.41 -21.60 25.01
CA SER A 407 5.92 -22.17 26.26
C SER A 407 7.26 -21.59 26.72
N THR A 408 7.99 -20.90 25.83
CA THR A 408 9.34 -20.38 26.09
C THR A 408 9.45 -18.87 25.96
N ASP A 409 8.64 -18.25 25.10
CA ASP A 409 8.85 -16.88 24.65
C ASP A 409 7.54 -16.12 24.40
N THR A 410 7.65 -14.80 24.34
CA THR A 410 6.60 -13.88 23.89
C THR A 410 7.09 -13.18 22.62
N VAL A 411 6.39 -13.37 21.51
CA VAL A 411 6.69 -12.71 20.24
C VAL A 411 5.74 -11.54 20.04
N GLN A 412 6.29 -10.35 19.90
CA GLN A 412 5.53 -9.12 19.72
C GLN A 412 4.87 -9.09 18.34
N GLY A 413 3.59 -8.69 18.29
CA GLY A 413 2.85 -8.50 17.04
C GLY A 413 3.04 -7.09 16.45
N GLN A 414 2.50 -6.91 15.24
CA GLN A 414 2.33 -5.60 14.62
C GLN A 414 1.15 -4.85 15.25
N VAL A 415 1.20 -3.51 15.18
CA VAL A 415 0.07 -2.67 15.56
C VAL A 415 -0.84 -2.50 14.34
N TRP A 416 -2.10 -2.86 14.49
CA TRP A 416 -3.15 -2.65 13.50
C TRP A 416 -4.15 -1.61 13.99
N SER A 417 -5.02 -1.15 13.09
CA SER A 417 -6.11 -0.24 13.42
C SER A 417 -7.44 -0.73 12.86
N PHE A 418 -8.53 -0.26 13.43
CA PHE A 418 -9.89 -0.38 12.87
C PHE A 418 -10.73 0.82 13.31
N ASN A 419 -11.82 1.09 12.60
CA ASN A 419 -12.74 2.18 12.92
C ASN A 419 -14.08 1.60 13.38
N THR A 420 -14.61 2.04 14.52
CA THR A 420 -15.97 1.67 14.94
C THR A 420 -17.04 2.43 14.17
N GLY A 421 -18.15 1.77 13.87
CA GLY A 421 -19.36 2.39 13.33
C GLY A 421 -20.36 2.78 14.42
N SER A 422 -21.57 3.19 14.04
CA SER A 422 -22.64 3.53 15.01
C SER A 422 -23.23 2.32 15.75
N ASN A 423 -23.63 2.52 17.02
CA ASN A 423 -24.27 1.51 17.87
C ASN A 423 -25.68 1.09 17.46
N ASN A 424 -26.34 1.92 16.67
CA ASN A 424 -27.73 1.69 16.28
C ASN A 424 -27.85 0.73 15.08
N GLY A 425 -26.71 0.33 14.48
CA GLY A 425 -26.64 -0.51 13.28
C GLY A 425 -27.07 0.21 11.99
N PHE A 426 -27.48 1.48 12.07
CA PHE A 426 -27.68 2.31 10.88
C PHE A 426 -26.30 2.67 10.30
N PRO A 427 -26.21 2.95 8.99
CA PRO A 427 -24.96 3.42 8.40
C PRO A 427 -24.56 4.77 8.99
N ASP A 428 -23.27 5.07 9.02
CA ASP A 428 -22.80 6.39 9.43
C ASP A 428 -23.05 7.46 8.36
N GLN A 429 -23.03 8.74 8.76
CA GLN A 429 -23.06 9.86 7.81
C GLN A 429 -21.81 9.82 6.93
N VAL A 430 -21.99 10.07 5.64
CA VAL A 430 -20.88 10.37 4.73
C VAL A 430 -20.10 11.60 5.22
N PHE A 431 -18.82 11.68 4.89
CA PHE A 431 -17.94 12.78 5.29
C PHE A 431 -16.99 13.18 4.17
N ASN A 432 -16.19 14.23 4.38
CA ASN A 432 -15.22 14.76 3.40
C ASN A 432 -15.80 15.02 1.99
N PRO A 433 -16.79 15.93 1.85
CA PRO A 433 -17.40 16.22 0.55
C PRO A 433 -16.41 16.81 -0.46
N VAL A 434 -16.52 16.37 -1.72
CA VAL A 434 -15.84 16.97 -2.87
C VAL A 434 -16.88 17.17 -3.98
N PRO A 435 -17.27 18.39 -4.35
CA PRO A 435 -16.78 19.69 -3.91
C PRO A 435 -16.93 19.95 -2.41
N GLY A 436 -15.94 20.62 -1.82
CA GLY A 436 -16.00 20.99 -0.40
C GLY A 436 -17.17 21.92 -0.11
N ASP A 437 -17.71 21.86 1.11
CA ASP A 437 -18.86 22.69 1.50
C ASP A 437 -18.51 24.19 1.45
N GLY A 438 -19.28 24.95 0.67
CA GLY A 438 -19.15 26.38 0.45
C GLY A 438 -18.08 26.77 -0.57
N GLU A 439 -17.45 25.81 -1.26
CA GLU A 439 -16.33 26.08 -2.17
C GLU A 439 -16.77 26.71 -3.50
N ASN A 440 -15.89 27.53 -4.09
CA ASN A 440 -16.13 28.22 -5.37
C ASN A 440 -15.18 27.67 -6.46
N TYR A 441 -15.71 27.39 -7.64
CA TYR A 441 -14.94 26.82 -8.75
C TYR A 441 -15.11 27.64 -10.04
N ILE A 442 -13.98 27.91 -10.69
CA ILE A 442 -13.88 28.65 -11.97
C ILE A 442 -13.81 27.71 -13.19
N THR A 443 -13.84 26.40 -12.95
CA THR A 443 -13.88 25.34 -13.96
C THR A 443 -15.11 24.48 -13.73
N ASN A 444 -15.61 23.84 -14.79
CA ASN A 444 -16.73 22.92 -14.66
C ASN A 444 -16.36 21.77 -13.71
N ILE A 445 -17.22 21.52 -12.72
CA ILE A 445 -17.21 20.29 -11.93
C ILE A 445 -18.24 19.36 -12.54
N THR A 446 -17.87 18.09 -12.69
CA THR A 446 -18.75 17.05 -13.23
C THR A 446 -19.04 15.93 -12.25
N LYS A 447 -18.49 15.97 -11.03
CA LYS A 447 -18.71 14.94 -9.99
C LYS A 447 -18.86 15.52 -8.59
N LEU A 448 -19.71 14.89 -7.78
CA LEU A 448 -19.75 14.97 -6.33
C LEU A 448 -19.14 13.68 -5.78
N ASP A 449 -18.39 13.73 -4.71
CA ASP A 449 -17.59 12.64 -4.12
C ASP A 449 -17.62 12.76 -2.60
N TRP A 450 -17.54 11.65 -1.88
CA TRP A 450 -17.58 11.63 -0.41
C TRP A 450 -16.96 10.34 0.15
N ASP A 451 -16.43 10.45 1.36
CA ASP A 451 -15.96 9.29 2.13
C ASP A 451 -17.10 8.70 2.96
N TYR A 452 -17.00 7.41 3.29
CA TYR A 452 -17.98 6.68 4.10
C TYR A 452 -17.34 5.46 4.78
N LEU A 453 -18.02 4.91 5.79
CA LEU A 453 -17.61 3.65 6.43
C LEU A 453 -18.29 2.46 5.72
N SER A 454 -17.56 1.79 4.84
CA SER A 454 -18.05 0.78 3.89
C SER A 454 -18.84 -0.36 4.53
N CYS A 455 -18.31 -0.95 5.59
CA CYS A 455 -18.91 -2.04 6.36
C CYS A 455 -20.33 -1.80 6.93
N SER A 456 -20.82 -0.55 6.92
CA SER A 456 -22.13 -0.18 7.48
C SER A 456 -23.14 0.29 6.43
N THR A 457 -22.71 0.51 5.17
CA THR A 457 -23.49 1.22 4.15
C THR A 457 -23.67 0.37 2.89
N ASP A 458 -24.92 0.03 2.55
CA ASP A 458 -25.26 -0.76 1.36
C ASP A 458 -25.49 0.10 0.11
N SER A 459 -25.95 1.36 0.28
CA SER A 459 -26.22 2.27 -0.84
C SER A 459 -26.34 3.73 -0.39
N PHE A 460 -26.27 4.63 -1.34
CA PHE A 460 -26.37 6.08 -1.16
C PHE A 460 -27.59 6.65 -1.86
N TYR A 461 -28.25 7.61 -1.21
CA TYR A 461 -29.34 8.40 -1.76
C TYR A 461 -28.81 9.82 -1.92
N ILE A 462 -28.54 10.22 -3.17
CA ILE A 462 -27.92 11.48 -3.51
C ILE A 462 -29.02 12.47 -3.82
N TYR A 463 -29.00 13.59 -3.12
CA TYR A 463 -29.91 14.69 -3.32
C TYR A 463 -29.12 15.87 -3.90
N PHE A 464 -29.67 16.51 -4.93
CA PHE A 464 -29.03 17.63 -5.62
C PHE A 464 -30.07 18.70 -5.98
N GLY A 465 -29.69 19.97 -5.90
CA GLY A 465 -30.60 21.07 -6.22
C GLY A 465 -29.92 22.43 -6.19
N SER A 466 -30.70 23.47 -6.43
CA SER A 466 -30.25 24.87 -6.39
C SER A 466 -30.70 25.61 -5.13
N GLN A 467 -31.38 24.92 -4.19
CA GLN A 467 -31.84 25.46 -2.92
C GLN A 467 -31.61 24.43 -1.81
N PRO A 468 -31.10 24.82 -0.63
CA PRO A 468 -30.74 23.89 0.44
C PRO A 468 -31.94 23.12 1.01
N ASP A 469 -33.12 23.75 1.04
CA ASP A 469 -34.34 23.16 1.59
C ASP A 469 -35.20 22.42 0.55
N GLN A 470 -34.75 22.34 -0.72
CA GLN A 470 -35.51 21.76 -1.83
C GLN A 470 -34.64 20.87 -2.73
N LEU A 471 -33.88 19.97 -2.12
CA LEU A 471 -33.07 19.02 -2.87
C LEU A 471 -33.96 17.92 -3.49
N ALA A 472 -33.75 17.63 -4.76
CA ALA A 472 -34.38 16.50 -5.42
C ALA A 472 -33.49 15.27 -5.30
N LEU A 473 -34.09 14.09 -5.09
CA LEU A 473 -33.35 12.83 -5.19
C LEU A 473 -32.83 12.69 -6.63
N ALA A 474 -31.52 12.82 -6.78
CA ALA A 474 -30.81 12.83 -8.04
C ALA A 474 -30.39 11.42 -8.46
N ALA A 475 -29.97 10.59 -7.50
CA ALA A 475 -29.61 9.19 -7.74
C ALA A 475 -29.79 8.33 -6.47
N ILE A 476 -30.00 7.04 -6.69
CA ILE A 476 -29.74 6.01 -5.69
C ILE A 476 -28.66 5.12 -6.29
N GLN A 477 -27.51 5.01 -5.64
CA GLN A 477 -26.40 4.21 -6.13
C GLN A 477 -25.90 3.26 -5.05
N LYS A 478 -25.58 2.04 -5.45
CA LYS A 478 -24.94 1.07 -4.56
C LYS A 478 -23.46 1.44 -4.46
N TYR A 479 -22.82 1.47 -5.62
CA TYR A 479 -21.47 1.96 -5.88
C TYR A 479 -21.39 2.45 -7.34
N PRO A 480 -20.41 3.30 -7.69
CA PRO A 480 -19.38 3.92 -6.85
C PRO A 480 -19.89 5.07 -5.96
N ALA A 481 -19.11 5.55 -4.99
CA ALA A 481 -19.49 6.62 -4.03
C ALA A 481 -19.29 8.06 -4.56
N TYR A 482 -19.51 8.26 -5.87
CA TYR A 482 -19.53 9.57 -6.49
C TYR A 482 -20.77 9.75 -7.37
N PHE A 483 -21.25 10.97 -7.54
CA PHE A 483 -22.38 11.30 -8.41
C PHE A 483 -21.93 12.23 -9.53
N SER A 484 -22.01 11.74 -10.77
CA SER A 484 -21.72 12.56 -11.94
C SER A 484 -22.92 13.42 -12.34
N PHE A 485 -22.67 14.69 -12.62
CA PHE A 485 -23.70 15.64 -13.02
C PHE A 485 -23.19 16.58 -14.12
N SER A 486 -24.12 17.20 -14.83
CA SER A 486 -23.82 18.23 -15.83
C SER A 486 -24.39 19.55 -15.36
N ALA A 487 -23.62 20.29 -14.56
CA ALA A 487 -23.94 21.69 -14.26
C ALA A 487 -23.14 22.60 -15.21
N GLN A 488 -23.82 23.56 -15.83
CA GLN A 488 -23.21 24.47 -16.81
C GLN A 488 -23.57 25.94 -16.59
N ASP A 489 -24.26 26.27 -15.50
CA ASP A 489 -24.80 27.61 -15.27
C ASP A 489 -24.11 28.29 -14.08
N ASP A 490 -23.99 29.63 -14.14
CA ASP A 490 -23.52 30.49 -13.04
C ASP A 490 -24.48 30.38 -11.84
N SER A 491 -24.28 29.40 -10.97
CA SER A 491 -25.21 29.11 -9.86
C SER A 491 -24.54 28.39 -8.70
N THR A 492 -25.08 28.61 -7.50
CA THR A 492 -24.79 27.81 -6.31
C THR A 492 -25.66 26.56 -6.33
N TYR A 493 -25.03 25.41 -6.15
CA TYR A 493 -25.68 24.12 -6.03
C TYR A 493 -25.56 23.62 -4.60
N PHE A 494 -26.55 22.86 -4.18
CA PHE A 494 -26.64 22.23 -2.88
C PHE A 494 -26.81 20.73 -3.10
N TRP A 495 -26.19 19.95 -2.23
CA TRP A 495 -26.21 18.51 -2.34
C TRP A 495 -26.09 17.84 -0.98
N ARG A 496 -26.61 16.63 -0.89
CA ARG A 496 -26.59 15.81 0.32
C ARG A 496 -26.54 14.35 -0.09
N VAL A 497 -25.87 13.54 0.70
CA VAL A 497 -25.91 12.09 0.51
C VAL A 497 -26.38 11.43 1.78
N ASP A 498 -27.44 10.63 1.68
CA ASP A 498 -27.92 9.82 2.79
C ASP A 498 -27.40 8.39 2.62
N SER A 499 -26.77 7.86 3.67
CA SER A 499 -26.30 6.48 3.69
C SER A 499 -27.47 5.55 4.02
N LYS A 500 -27.56 4.40 3.35
CA LYS A 500 -28.59 3.39 3.59
C LYS A 500 -27.97 2.02 3.84
N ASN A 501 -28.52 1.28 4.79
CA ASN A 501 -28.42 -0.19 4.82
C ASN A 501 -29.79 -0.86 5.03
N ASP A 502 -29.79 -2.18 5.25
CA ASP A 502 -30.98 -2.99 5.54
C ASP A 502 -31.79 -2.51 6.77
N LEU A 503 -31.15 -1.83 7.73
CA LEU A 503 -31.81 -1.29 8.94
C LEU A 503 -32.45 0.07 8.70
N GLY A 504 -31.93 0.88 7.78
CA GLY A 504 -32.57 2.12 7.36
C GLY A 504 -31.62 3.14 6.74
N ILE A 505 -32.03 4.40 6.81
CA ILE A 505 -31.33 5.54 6.19
C ILE A 505 -30.82 6.47 7.28
N THR A 506 -29.55 6.86 7.20
CA THR A 506 -28.95 7.95 7.96
C THR A 506 -28.79 9.16 7.06
N GLU A 507 -29.50 10.24 7.40
CA GLU A 507 -29.49 11.48 6.62
C GLU A 507 -28.15 12.19 6.75
N GLY A 508 -27.56 12.58 5.62
CA GLY A 508 -26.29 13.30 5.58
C GLY A 508 -26.41 14.81 5.81
N GLN A 509 -25.28 15.50 5.83
CA GLN A 509 -25.26 16.96 5.87
C GLN A 509 -25.53 17.55 4.48
N VAL A 510 -26.19 18.72 4.44
CA VAL A 510 -26.36 19.47 3.20
C VAL A 510 -25.12 20.33 2.98
N TRP A 511 -24.41 20.05 1.88
CA TRP A 511 -23.24 20.79 1.41
C TRP A 511 -23.58 21.67 0.22
N SER A 512 -22.72 22.64 -0.07
CA SER A 512 -22.90 23.57 -1.19
C SER A 512 -21.61 23.83 -1.97
N PHE A 513 -21.73 24.25 -3.22
CA PHE A 513 -20.61 24.81 -4.01
C PHE A 513 -21.14 25.77 -5.08
N THR A 514 -20.31 26.66 -5.58
CA THR A 514 -20.69 27.63 -6.63
C THR A 514 -19.82 27.48 -7.87
N LEU A 515 -20.46 27.38 -9.05
CA LEU A 515 -19.78 27.35 -10.36
C LEU A 515 -19.82 28.72 -11.03
N ASN A 516 -18.71 29.07 -11.69
CA ASN A 516 -18.56 30.28 -12.50
C ASN A 516 -19.14 31.53 -11.81
N PRO A 517 -18.78 31.82 -10.54
CA PRO A 517 -19.35 32.97 -9.86
C PRO A 517 -19.05 34.22 -10.68
N THR A 518 -20.11 34.95 -11.05
CA THR A 518 -19.99 36.17 -11.85
C THR A 518 -19.04 37.12 -11.14
N VAL A 519 -17.86 37.37 -11.72
CA VAL A 519 -16.89 38.34 -11.20
C VAL A 519 -17.47 39.73 -11.46
N ASN A 520 -18.38 40.16 -10.60
CA ASN A 520 -18.67 41.58 -10.48
C ASN A 520 -17.40 42.26 -10.00
N ALA A 521 -17.08 43.38 -10.64
CA ALA A 521 -15.94 44.21 -10.31
C ALA A 521 -15.76 44.32 -8.80
N ILE A 522 -14.52 44.07 -8.38
CA ILE A 522 -14.01 44.14 -7.02
C ILE A 522 -14.66 45.31 -6.30
N ASP A 523 -15.66 45.01 -5.46
CA ASP A 523 -16.00 45.92 -4.38
C ASP A 523 -14.93 45.64 -3.32
N GLU A 524 -14.03 46.60 -3.15
CA GLU A 524 -13.08 46.64 -2.06
C GLU A 524 -13.87 46.74 -0.74
N THR A 525 -14.46 45.65 -0.27
CA THR A 525 -14.58 45.45 1.16
C THR A 525 -13.25 44.91 1.63
N GLN A 526 -12.38 45.86 2.01
CA GLN A 526 -11.23 45.58 2.85
C GLN A 526 -11.67 44.72 4.03
N ASP A 527 -11.22 43.47 4.07
CA ASP A 527 -10.95 42.80 5.33
C ASP A 527 -9.46 43.01 5.61
N GLN A 528 -9.16 44.16 6.21
CA GLN A 528 -7.81 44.74 6.32
C GLN A 528 -6.91 44.06 7.37
N ASP A 529 -7.28 42.88 7.90
CA ASP A 529 -6.64 42.33 9.11
C ASP A 529 -6.07 40.90 8.98
N LYS A 530 -5.90 40.36 7.76
CA LYS A 530 -5.20 39.07 7.56
C LYS A 530 -4.02 39.21 6.58
N ASN A 531 -2.90 39.77 7.05
CA ASN A 531 -1.64 39.71 6.30
C ASN A 531 -1.12 38.26 6.31
N TYR A 532 -1.26 37.56 5.18
CA TYR A 532 -0.71 36.21 5.03
C TYR A 532 0.80 36.30 4.83
N PHE A 533 1.32 37.26 4.06
CA PHE A 533 2.76 37.48 3.96
C PHE A 533 3.28 38.39 5.07
N GLU A 534 4.29 37.93 5.82
CA GLU A 534 4.93 38.72 6.87
C GLU A 534 6.16 39.47 6.34
N THR A 535 7.10 38.74 5.73
CA THR A 535 8.34 39.32 5.20
C THR A 535 8.86 38.55 4.00
N VAL A 536 9.48 39.25 3.04
CA VAL A 536 10.33 38.64 2.01
C VAL A 536 11.72 39.28 2.04
N PHE A 537 12.75 38.53 2.38
CA PHE A 537 14.11 39.07 2.55
C PHE A 537 15.22 38.05 2.23
N PRO A 538 16.29 38.44 1.50
CA PRO A 538 16.50 39.74 0.86
C PRO A 538 15.59 39.97 -0.36
N ASN A 539 15.14 41.19 -0.58
CA ASN A 539 14.38 41.56 -1.78
C ASN A 539 14.75 43.01 -2.15
N PRO A 540 15.49 43.26 -3.25
CA PRO A 540 15.86 42.31 -4.32
C PRO A 540 16.90 41.23 -3.92
N PHE A 541 17.02 40.16 -4.72
CA PHE A 541 17.98 39.07 -4.51
C PHE A 541 18.51 38.46 -5.82
N THR A 542 19.65 37.77 -5.77
CA THR A 542 20.33 37.21 -6.95
C THR A 542 20.22 35.69 -7.10
N SER A 543 20.10 34.94 -6.01
CA SER A 543 20.04 33.45 -6.06
C SER A 543 18.94 32.84 -5.20
N LYS A 544 18.62 33.43 -4.04
CA LYS A 544 17.49 33.02 -3.22
C LYS A 544 16.95 34.16 -2.35
N THR A 545 15.69 34.06 -1.96
CA THR A 545 15.07 34.89 -0.91
C THR A 545 14.24 34.03 0.04
N HIS A 546 13.93 34.55 1.22
CA HIS A 546 13.10 33.85 2.21
C HIS A 546 11.77 34.58 2.37
N LEU A 547 10.67 33.84 2.22
CA LEU A 547 9.31 34.29 2.34
C LEU A 547 8.70 33.72 3.63
N SER A 548 8.33 34.59 4.56
CA SER A 548 7.60 34.24 5.78
C SER A 548 6.12 34.51 5.57
N TYR A 549 5.27 33.54 5.90
CA TYR A 549 3.83 33.66 5.79
C TYR A 549 3.10 32.97 6.93
N SER A 550 1.86 33.36 7.19
CA SER A 550 1.00 32.83 8.24
C SER A 550 -0.36 32.45 7.66
N ILE A 551 -0.91 31.32 8.09
CA ILE A 551 -2.24 30.88 7.71
C ILE A 551 -3.14 30.74 8.95
N PRO A 552 -4.39 31.24 8.89
CA PRO A 552 -5.23 31.40 10.07
C PRO A 552 -5.94 30.10 10.53
N ASP A 553 -6.12 29.13 9.63
CA ASP A 553 -6.82 27.86 9.87
C ASP A 553 -6.28 26.76 8.92
N LYS A 554 -6.63 25.49 9.17
CA LYS A 554 -6.14 24.37 8.34
C LYS A 554 -6.73 24.48 6.93
N GLY A 555 -5.87 24.41 5.91
CA GLY A 555 -6.30 24.46 4.53
C GLY A 555 -5.16 24.21 3.56
N ILE A 556 -5.50 24.02 2.28
CA ILE A 556 -4.52 23.96 1.21
C ILE A 556 -3.93 25.35 1.04
N VAL A 557 -2.60 25.43 1.05
CA VAL A 557 -1.84 26.64 0.78
C VAL A 557 -1.09 26.44 -0.52
N GLU A 558 -1.33 27.30 -1.49
CA GLU A 558 -0.60 27.35 -2.75
C GLU A 558 0.15 28.69 -2.83
N ILE A 559 1.45 28.67 -3.10
CA ILE A 559 2.24 29.88 -3.31
C ILE A 559 2.85 29.84 -4.70
N ASN A 560 2.44 30.77 -5.56
CA ASN A 560 2.90 30.88 -6.93
C ASN A 560 3.78 32.10 -7.12
N LEU A 561 4.85 31.97 -7.90
CA LEU A 561 5.58 33.08 -8.48
C LEU A 561 4.97 33.40 -9.85
N VAL A 562 4.53 34.64 -10.03
CA VAL A 562 3.91 35.13 -11.27
C VAL A 562 4.69 36.30 -11.86
N ASP A 563 4.66 36.43 -13.19
CA ASP A 563 5.23 37.56 -13.92
C ASP A 563 4.33 38.83 -13.83
N THR A 564 4.75 39.92 -14.48
CA THR A 564 3.96 41.18 -14.49
C THR A 564 2.65 41.09 -15.27
N ASN A 565 2.41 40.03 -16.03
CA ASN A 565 1.16 39.76 -16.73
C ASN A 565 0.25 38.81 -15.94
N GLY A 566 0.68 38.34 -14.76
CA GLY A 566 -0.05 37.39 -13.93
C GLY A 566 0.12 35.93 -14.36
N GLN A 567 1.03 35.63 -15.28
CA GLN A 567 1.30 34.25 -15.68
C GLN A 567 2.16 33.56 -14.61
N ILE A 568 1.74 32.36 -14.17
CA ILE A 568 2.53 31.53 -13.26
C ILE A 568 3.81 31.11 -13.98
N VAL A 569 4.95 31.51 -13.41
CA VAL A 569 6.27 31.16 -13.91
C VAL A 569 6.93 30.07 -13.07
N GLN A 570 6.47 29.86 -11.83
CA GLN A 570 6.93 28.80 -10.94
C GLN A 570 5.91 28.58 -9.81
N ASN A 571 5.49 27.33 -9.56
CA ASN A 571 4.78 26.99 -8.32
C ASN A 571 5.83 26.73 -7.23
N LEU A 572 5.72 27.44 -6.11
CA LEU A 572 6.71 27.39 -5.03
C LEU A 572 6.28 26.48 -3.87
N LEU A 573 4.98 26.23 -3.74
CA LEU A 573 4.38 25.43 -2.68
C LEU A 573 2.93 25.10 -3.05
N GLN A 574 2.48 23.86 -2.84
CA GLN A 574 1.07 23.50 -2.81
C GLN A 574 0.86 22.31 -1.87
N LYS A 575 0.33 22.56 -0.66
CA LYS A 575 0.11 21.50 0.33
C LYS A 575 -0.93 21.90 1.37
N SER A 576 -1.57 20.93 2.01
CA SER A 576 -2.40 21.19 3.20
C SER A 576 -1.50 21.53 4.39
N GLN A 577 -1.85 22.59 5.13
CA GLN A 577 -1.10 23.03 6.30
C GLN A 577 -2.06 23.38 7.45
N PRO A 578 -1.73 23.03 8.71
CA PRO A 578 -2.45 23.52 9.89
C PRO A 578 -2.34 25.05 10.07
N ALA A 579 -3.20 25.65 10.89
CA ALA A 579 -3.03 27.06 11.29
C ALA A 579 -1.63 27.30 11.87
N GLY A 580 -0.91 28.31 11.39
CA GLY A 580 0.46 28.54 11.87
C GLY A 580 1.31 29.48 11.00
N LYS A 581 2.54 29.72 11.46
CA LYS A 581 3.56 30.51 10.76
C LYS A 581 4.55 29.60 10.05
N TYR A 582 4.95 29.99 8.84
CA TYR A 582 5.78 29.20 7.95
C TYR A 582 6.85 30.05 7.28
N ASN A 583 7.90 29.38 6.82
CA ASN A 583 8.96 29.98 6.01
C ASN A 583 9.16 29.14 4.74
N LEU A 584 9.32 29.81 3.62
CA LEU A 584 9.59 29.23 2.31
C LEU A 584 10.85 29.88 1.75
N THR A 585 11.79 29.07 1.26
CA THR A 585 12.95 29.58 0.53
C THR A 585 12.63 29.58 -0.96
N ILE A 586 12.62 30.76 -1.57
CA ILE A 586 12.41 30.92 -3.01
C ILE A 586 13.78 30.83 -3.69
N ILE A 587 13.92 29.84 -4.57
CA ILE A 587 15.04 29.72 -5.51
C ILE A 587 14.44 29.78 -6.91
N PRO A 588 14.61 30.89 -7.64
CA PRO A 588 14.06 31.03 -8.99
C PRO A 588 14.75 30.03 -9.92
N GLU A 589 13.98 29.47 -10.85
CA GLU A 589 14.56 28.62 -11.90
C GLU A 589 15.65 29.38 -12.69
N ASN A 590 16.72 28.67 -13.08
CA ASN A 590 17.89 29.26 -13.76
C ASN A 590 17.56 29.96 -15.09
N THR A 591 16.34 29.80 -15.60
CA THR A 591 15.81 30.35 -16.85
C THR A 591 15.04 31.65 -16.66
N LEU A 592 14.71 32.06 -15.43
CA LEU A 592 13.91 33.27 -15.18
C LEU A 592 14.74 34.55 -15.39
N PRO A 593 14.26 35.51 -16.22
CA PRO A 593 14.97 36.76 -16.43
C PRO A 593 14.98 37.65 -15.19
N LYS A 594 15.99 38.52 -15.11
CA LYS A 594 16.07 39.57 -14.08
C LYS A 594 14.89 40.52 -14.24
N GLY A 595 14.15 40.78 -13.16
CA GLY A 595 12.89 41.51 -13.28
C GLY A 595 12.06 41.55 -12.00
N VAL A 596 10.88 42.16 -12.13
CA VAL A 596 9.86 42.22 -11.07
C VAL A 596 8.89 41.05 -11.26
N TYR A 597 8.62 40.36 -10.16
CA TYR A 597 7.68 39.27 -10.03
C TYR A 597 6.76 39.52 -8.83
N PHE A 598 5.72 38.71 -8.70
CA PHE A 598 4.86 38.71 -7.54
C PHE A 598 4.72 37.28 -7.01
N CYS A 599 4.80 37.11 -5.69
CA CYS A 599 4.36 35.89 -5.04
C CYS A 599 2.89 36.05 -4.66
N GLN A 600 2.07 35.09 -5.04
CA GLN A 600 0.66 35.02 -4.70
C GLN A 600 0.46 33.82 -3.78
N ILE A 601 -0.15 34.02 -2.61
CA ILE A 601 -0.57 32.92 -1.74
C ILE A 601 -2.07 32.73 -1.90
N TYR A 602 -2.46 31.50 -2.18
CA TYR A 602 -3.84 31.04 -2.16
C TYR A 602 -4.02 30.18 -0.93
N HIS A 603 -5.07 30.43 -0.16
CA HIS A 603 -5.47 29.60 0.97
C HIS A 603 -6.89 29.10 0.70
N LYS A 604 -7.08 27.78 0.71
CA LYS A 604 -8.33 27.13 0.27
C LYS A 604 -8.76 27.63 -1.12
N SER A 605 -7.80 27.62 -2.04
CA SER A 605 -7.97 27.98 -3.46
C SER A 605 -8.38 29.44 -3.74
N GLN A 606 -8.44 30.30 -2.73
CA GLN A 606 -8.70 31.74 -2.88
C GLN A 606 -7.42 32.54 -2.74
N LEU A 607 -7.17 33.50 -3.64
CA LEU A 607 -6.04 34.41 -3.54
C LEU A 607 -6.16 35.21 -2.24
N ALA A 608 -5.27 34.92 -1.31
CA ALA A 608 -5.31 35.44 0.05
C ALA A 608 -4.40 36.68 0.23
N ASP A 609 -3.24 36.71 -0.44
CA ASP A 609 -2.31 37.84 -0.38
C ASP A 609 -1.34 37.82 -1.59
N THR A 610 -0.71 38.96 -1.88
CA THR A 610 0.29 39.11 -2.94
C THR A 610 1.44 39.99 -2.49
N ILE A 611 2.68 39.53 -2.63
CA ILE A 611 3.88 40.30 -2.30
C ILE A 611 4.82 40.44 -3.49
N LYS A 612 5.35 41.65 -3.71
CA LYS A 612 6.31 41.92 -4.78
C LYS A 612 7.67 41.29 -4.47
N VAL A 613 8.28 40.67 -5.47
CA VAL A 613 9.59 40.00 -5.39
C VAL A 613 10.45 40.45 -6.58
N VAL A 614 11.74 40.76 -6.38
CA VAL A 614 12.63 41.31 -7.42
C VAL A 614 13.90 40.46 -7.56
N ILE A 615 14.11 39.92 -8.77
CA ILE A 615 15.28 39.09 -9.13
C ILE A 615 16.34 39.96 -9.82
N GLN A 616 17.60 39.89 -9.37
CA GLN A 616 18.72 40.74 -9.78
C GLN A 616 19.83 40.09 -10.59
#